data_AF-A0A969AJG8-F1
#
_entry.id   AF-A0A969AJG8-F1
#
_cell.length_a   1.000
_cell.length_b   1.000
_cell.length_c   1.000
_cell.angle_alpha   90.00
_cell.angle_beta   90.00
_cell.angle_gamma   90.00
#
_symmetry.space_group_name_H-M   'P 1'
#
loop_
_entity.id
_entity.type
_entity.pdbx_description
1 polymer ?
#
loop_
_entity_poly.entity_id
_entity_poly.type
_entity_poly.pdbx_seq_one_letter_code
_entity_poly.pdbx_strand_id
1 'polypeptide(L)'
;MPMLYIPYKDLDAISSDDTLVSIGFDKVYFRENDDESVYFEFSFQEETIHRRIRKKDMIAVTINKNGSIRGKGAKSSRGWILRAYEWYKIAKRETLTNLPDDFIDSLIFDPNDE
;
A
#
# COMPACT_ATOMS: atom_id res chain seq x y z
N MET A 1 -1.46 1.06 13.88
CA MET A 1 -1.48 1.43 12.45
C MET A 1 -1.77 0.16 11.69
N PRO A 2 -2.92 0.06 11.01
CA PRO A 2 -3.22 -1.09 10.20
C PRO A 2 -2.18 -1.24 9.08
N MET A 3 -2.05 -2.46 8.58
CA MET A 3 -1.25 -2.78 7.40
C MET A 3 -2.17 -2.89 6.19
N LEU A 4 -1.77 -2.25 5.11
CA LEU A 4 -2.30 -2.48 3.77
C LEU A 4 -1.38 -3.46 3.05
N TYR A 5 -1.99 -4.49 2.47
CA TYR A 5 -1.31 -5.41 1.56
C TYR A 5 -1.53 -4.96 0.12
N ILE A 6 -0.43 -4.75 -0.60
CA ILE A 6 -0.45 -4.33 -2.01
C ILE A 6 -0.08 -5.54 -2.86
N PRO A 7 -1.05 -6.13 -3.60
CA PRO A 7 -0.80 -7.21 -4.52
C PRO A 7 0.30 -6.90 -5.55
N TYR A 8 1.11 -7.90 -5.87
CA TYR A 8 2.08 -7.81 -6.96
C TYR A 8 1.42 -7.82 -8.34
N LYS A 9 0.31 -8.54 -8.48
CA LYS A 9 -0.52 -8.51 -9.69
C LYS A 9 -1.24 -7.17 -9.82
N ASP A 10 -1.42 -6.74 -11.07
CA ASP A 10 -2.30 -5.63 -11.40
C ASP A 10 -3.78 -6.07 -11.28
N LEU A 11 -4.69 -5.09 -11.14
CA LEU A 11 -6.09 -5.34 -10.80
C LEU A 11 -6.80 -6.27 -11.80
N ASP A 12 -6.50 -6.12 -13.09
CA ASP A 12 -7.06 -6.87 -14.20
C ASP A 12 -6.53 -8.31 -14.31
N ALA A 13 -5.41 -8.61 -13.65
CA ALA A 13 -4.78 -9.93 -13.63
C ALA A 13 -5.22 -10.80 -12.44
N ILE A 14 -6.06 -10.27 -11.55
CA ILE A 14 -6.57 -10.98 -10.38
C ILE A 14 -7.91 -11.64 -10.73
N SER A 15 -7.97 -12.95 -10.55
CA SER A 15 -9.16 -13.77 -10.74
C SER A 15 -9.97 -13.91 -9.45
N SER A 16 -11.21 -14.37 -9.57
CA SER A 16 -12.07 -14.64 -8.39
C SER A 16 -11.53 -15.73 -7.47
N ASP A 17 -10.67 -16.60 -7.98
CA ASP A 17 -10.11 -17.73 -7.25
C ASP A 17 -8.74 -17.40 -6.63
N ASP A 18 -8.19 -16.21 -6.91
CA ASP A 18 -6.93 -15.77 -6.33
C ASP A 18 -7.12 -15.42 -4.84
N THR A 19 -6.12 -15.79 -4.04
CA THR A 19 -6.00 -15.36 -2.64
C THR A 19 -4.79 -14.45 -2.50
N LEU A 20 -4.80 -13.58 -1.48
CA LEU A 20 -3.68 -12.66 -1.23
C LEU A 20 -2.33 -13.40 -1.10
N VAL A 21 -2.34 -14.55 -0.40
CA VAL A 21 -1.14 -15.40 -0.21
C VAL A 21 -0.63 -15.97 -1.54
N SER A 22 -1.51 -16.37 -2.46
CA SER A 22 -1.10 -16.99 -3.72
C SER A 22 -0.48 -16.00 -4.71
N ILE A 23 -0.80 -14.71 -4.61
CA ILE A 23 -0.31 -13.68 -5.54
C ILE A 23 0.91 -12.91 -5.02
N GLY A 24 1.21 -13.00 -3.72
CA GLY A 24 2.28 -12.23 -3.07
C GLY A 24 1.96 -10.74 -2.96
N PHE A 25 2.55 -10.08 -1.96
CA PHE A 25 2.21 -8.68 -1.66
C PHE A 25 3.31 -7.95 -0.90
N ASP A 26 3.36 -6.62 -1.10
CA ASP A 26 4.09 -5.70 -0.24
C ASP A 26 3.22 -5.31 0.97
N LYS A 27 3.88 -5.04 2.10
CA LYS A 27 3.23 -4.57 3.33
C LYS A 27 3.52 -3.10 3.56
N VAL A 28 2.48 -2.31 3.82
CA VAL A 28 2.57 -0.87 4.04
C VAL A 28 1.80 -0.51 5.29
N TYR A 29 2.42 0.23 6.21
CA TYR A 29 1.65 0.83 7.28
C TYR A 29 0.91 2.04 6.75
N PHE A 30 -0.35 2.19 7.15
CA PHE A 30 -1.09 3.41 6.88
C PHE A 30 -1.77 3.97 8.12
N ARG A 31 -2.11 5.25 8.05
CA ARG A 31 -2.92 5.94 9.06
C ARG A 31 -3.71 7.05 8.40
N GLU A 32 -5.01 7.07 8.67
CA GLU A 32 -5.88 8.20 8.38
C GLU A 32 -5.67 9.29 9.43
N ASN A 33 -5.51 10.53 8.99
CA ASN A 33 -5.40 11.69 9.87
C ASN A 33 -6.75 12.45 9.89
N ASP A 34 -6.95 13.29 10.92
CA ASP A 34 -8.20 14.04 11.12
C ASP A 34 -8.54 15.00 9.96
N ASP A 35 -7.57 15.38 9.14
CA ASP A 35 -7.72 16.27 7.98
C ASP A 35 -8.05 15.53 6.67
N GLU A 36 -8.53 14.28 6.77
CA GLU A 36 -8.79 13.38 5.64
C GLU A 36 -7.55 13.05 4.79
N SER A 37 -6.34 13.35 5.29
CA SER A 37 -5.11 12.91 4.65
C SER A 37 -4.74 11.50 5.09
N VAL A 38 -4.08 10.75 4.20
CA VAL A 38 -3.63 9.39 4.48
C VAL A 38 -2.11 9.35 4.49
N TYR A 39 -1.54 8.90 5.59
CA TYR A 39 -0.11 8.64 5.74
C TYR A 39 0.20 7.19 5.37
N PHE A 40 1.31 6.99 4.63
CA PHE A 40 1.87 5.69 4.27
C PHE A 40 3.34 5.61 4.69
N GLU A 41 3.73 4.47 5.24
CA GLU A 41 5.11 4.17 5.62
C GLU A 41 5.52 2.76 5.18
N PHE A 42 6.63 2.65 4.46
CA PHE A 42 7.18 1.37 4.00
C PHE A 42 8.67 1.50 3.66
N SER A 43 9.34 0.36 3.42
CA SER A 43 10.72 0.32 2.95
C SER A 43 10.86 -0.72 1.86
N PHE A 44 11.48 -0.37 0.74
CA PHE A 44 11.91 -1.37 -0.24
C PHE A 44 13.11 -2.14 0.31
N GLN A 45 13.09 -3.47 0.19
CA GLN A 45 14.31 -4.25 0.39
C GLN A 45 15.16 -4.10 -0.88
N GLU A 46 16.29 -3.39 -0.80
CA GLU A 46 17.29 -3.46 -1.86
C GLU A 46 17.86 -4.89 -1.90
N GLU A 47 17.77 -5.55 -3.05
CA GLU A 47 18.56 -6.74 -3.33
C GLU A 47 20.05 -6.41 -3.16
N THR A 48 20.74 -7.32 -2.50
CA THR A 48 22.05 -7.10 -1.92
C THR A 48 23.14 -7.12 -2.99
N ILE A 49 23.59 -5.95 -3.47
CA ILE A 49 24.83 -5.86 -4.28
C ILE A 49 25.95 -5.27 -3.41
N HIS A 50 26.65 -6.15 -2.70
CA HIS A 50 27.96 -6.02 -2.04
C HIS A 50 28.60 -4.61 -1.89
N ARG A 51 27.94 -3.66 -1.23
CA ARG A 51 28.58 -2.43 -0.73
C ARG A 51 27.74 -1.84 0.40
N ARG A 52 28.42 -1.52 1.52
CA ARG A 52 27.93 -0.80 2.73
C ARG A 52 26.43 -0.48 2.70
N ILE A 53 25.68 -1.24 3.49
CA ILE A 53 24.25 -1.07 3.78
C ILE A 53 23.97 0.42 4.04
N ARG A 54 23.49 1.13 3.01
CA ARG A 54 22.83 2.41 3.20
C ARG A 54 21.51 2.07 3.88
N LYS A 55 21.21 2.79 4.96
CA LYS A 55 19.92 2.76 5.65
C LYS A 55 18.82 2.53 4.61
N LYS A 56 18.05 1.43 4.76
CA LYS A 56 16.83 1.14 3.99
C LYS A 56 16.16 2.46 3.63
N ASP A 57 15.89 2.71 2.34
CA ASP A 57 15.19 3.93 1.94
C ASP A 57 13.73 3.83 2.39
N MET A 58 13.54 4.15 3.67
CA MET A 58 12.24 4.28 4.29
C MET A 58 11.52 5.43 3.60
N ILE A 59 10.37 5.11 3.04
CA ILE A 59 9.44 6.04 2.40
C ILE A 59 8.33 6.30 3.41
N ALA A 60 8.06 7.57 3.63
CA ALA A 60 7.13 8.06 4.64
C ALA A 60 6.44 9.28 4.05
N VAL A 61 5.20 9.10 3.58
CA VAL A 61 4.49 10.10 2.78
C VAL A 61 3.05 10.28 3.24
N THR A 62 2.56 11.51 3.11
CA THR A 62 1.15 11.86 3.31
C THR A 62 0.56 12.28 1.98
N ILE A 63 -0.61 11.71 1.66
CA ILE A 63 -1.44 12.10 0.53
C ILE A 63 -2.62 12.89 1.08
N ASN A 64 -2.68 14.17 0.72
CA ASN A 64 -3.79 15.04 1.13
C ASN A 64 -5.01 14.81 0.25
N LYS A 65 -6.20 15.22 0.72
CA LYS A 65 -7.48 15.17 -0.02
C LYS A 65 -7.42 15.73 -1.45
N ASN A 66 -6.59 16.75 -1.68
CA ASN A 66 -6.38 17.35 -3.01
C ASN A 66 -5.42 16.55 -3.94
N GLY A 67 -4.98 15.36 -3.52
CA GLY A 67 -4.04 14.50 -4.25
C GLY A 67 -2.57 14.95 -4.16
N SER A 68 -2.25 16.00 -3.39
CA SER A 68 -0.86 16.41 -3.19
C SER A 68 -0.12 15.42 -2.27
N ILE A 69 1.07 15.01 -2.70
CA ILE A 69 1.91 14.05 -1.98
C ILE A 69 3.08 14.80 -1.34
N ARG A 70 3.27 14.64 -0.03
CA ARG A 70 4.37 15.24 0.74
C ARG A 70 5.08 14.17 1.57
N GLY A 71 6.35 14.39 1.89
CA GLY A 71 7.13 13.48 2.75
C GLY A 71 8.38 12.91 2.07
N LYS A 72 9.05 12.00 2.78
CA LYS A 72 10.30 11.38 2.34
C LYS A 72 10.01 10.31 1.29
N GLY A 73 10.64 10.43 0.12
CA GLY A 73 10.44 9.51 -1.02
C GLY A 73 9.31 9.91 -1.98
N ALA A 74 8.59 11.01 -1.70
CA ALA A 74 7.45 11.47 -2.50
C ALA A 74 7.75 11.69 -4.00
N LYS A 75 8.99 12.10 -4.33
CA LYS A 75 9.42 12.30 -5.74
C LYS A 75 9.96 11.01 -6.37
N SER A 76 10.84 10.29 -5.67
CA SER A 76 11.54 9.11 -6.20
C SER A 76 10.64 7.90 -6.38
N SER A 77 9.56 7.81 -5.60
CA SER A 77 8.69 6.63 -5.56
C SER A 77 7.23 6.97 -5.87
N ARG A 78 7.00 8.09 -6.57
CA ARG A 78 5.65 8.63 -6.83
C ARG A 78 4.70 7.60 -7.45
N GLY A 79 5.15 6.86 -8.46
CA GLY A 79 4.32 5.86 -9.14
C GLY A 79 3.84 4.75 -8.21
N TRP A 80 4.76 4.20 -7.41
CA TRP A 80 4.42 3.19 -6.42
C TRP A 80 3.50 3.76 -5.33
N ILE A 81 3.75 4.98 -4.84
CA ILE A 81 2.89 5.64 -3.84
C ILE A 81 1.46 5.79 -4.36
N LEU A 82 1.29 6.17 -5.63
CA LEU A 82 -0.04 6.27 -6.25
C LEU A 82 -0.72 4.90 -6.36
N ARG A 83 0.03 3.84 -6.71
CA ARG A 83 -0.48 2.46 -6.71
C ARG A 83 -0.92 2.01 -5.31
N ALA A 84 -0.12 2.29 -4.28
CA ALA A 84 -0.49 2.02 -2.89
C ALA A 84 -1.78 2.73 -2.49
N TYR A 85 -1.93 3.99 -2.90
CA TYR A 85 -3.13 4.77 -2.63
C TYR A 85 -4.36 4.26 -3.38
N GLU A 86 -4.20 3.78 -4.61
CA GLU A 86 -5.28 3.14 -5.35
C GLU A 86 -5.79 1.89 -4.64
N TRP A 87 -4.88 1.00 -4.22
CA TRP A 87 -5.23 -0.19 -3.45
C TRP A 87 -5.86 0.14 -2.10
N TYR A 88 -5.41 1.20 -1.42
CA TYR A 88 -6.05 1.73 -0.22
C TYR A 88 -7.52 2.09 -0.49
N LYS A 89 -7.81 2.84 -1.56
CA LYS A 89 -9.19 3.22 -1.91
C LYS A 89 -10.06 2.01 -2.27
N ILE A 90 -9.48 0.98 -2.90
CA ILE A 90 -10.18 -0.27 -3.17
C ILE A 90 -10.53 -0.97 -1.85
N ALA A 91 -9.56 -1.11 -0.94
CA ALA A 91 -9.78 -1.74 0.36
C ALA A 91 -10.82 -1.00 1.22
N LYS A 92 -10.91 0.33 1.08
CA LYS A 92 -11.95 1.17 1.69
C LYS A 92 -13.28 1.20 0.94
N ARG A 93 -13.42 0.44 -0.14
CA ARG A 93 -14.60 0.39 -1.03
C ARG A 93 -14.98 1.76 -1.62
N GLU A 94 -14.01 2.67 -1.72
CA GLU A 94 -14.16 3.97 -2.37
C GLU A 94 -14.00 3.88 -3.90
N THR A 95 -13.39 2.80 -4.39
CA THR A 95 -13.25 2.48 -5.82
C THR A 95 -14.05 1.22 -6.15
N LEU A 96 -14.94 1.31 -7.13
CA LEU A 96 -15.70 0.15 -7.62
C LEU A 96 -14.76 -0.83 -8.34
N THR A 97 -14.90 -2.11 -8.03
CA THR A 97 -14.12 -3.21 -8.62
C THR A 97 -14.95 -4.50 -8.68
N ASN A 98 -14.53 -5.45 -9.50
CA ASN A 98 -15.14 -6.79 -9.60
C ASN A 98 -14.42 -7.84 -8.74
N LEU A 99 -13.49 -7.42 -7.88
CA LEU A 99 -12.80 -8.34 -6.97
C LEU A 99 -13.78 -8.94 -5.96
N PRO A 100 -13.57 -10.20 -5.53
CA PRO A 100 -14.36 -10.79 -4.44
C PRO A 100 -14.23 -9.98 -3.14
N ASP A 101 -15.34 -9.87 -2.39
CA ASP A 101 -15.36 -9.16 -1.11
C ASP A 101 -14.35 -9.72 -0.12
N ASP A 102 -14.25 -11.05 0.02
CA ASP A 102 -13.28 -11.71 0.90
C ASP A 102 -11.83 -11.33 0.55
N PHE A 103 -11.54 -11.13 -0.74
CA PHE A 103 -10.23 -10.66 -1.18
C PHE A 103 -10.00 -9.21 -0.76
N ILE A 104 -10.98 -8.33 -0.98
CA ILE A 104 -10.90 -6.91 -0.60
C ILE A 104 -10.73 -6.76 0.91
N ASP A 105 -11.52 -7.50 1.69
CA ASP A 105 -11.50 -7.47 3.15
C ASP A 105 -10.15 -7.99 3.69
N SER A 106 -9.47 -8.89 2.96
CA SER A 106 -8.12 -9.36 3.30
C SER A 106 -7.00 -8.33 3.06
N LEU A 107 -7.25 -7.22 2.37
CA LEU A 107 -6.22 -6.22 2.03
C LEU A 107 -5.79 -5.38 3.24
N ILE A 108 -6.66 -5.21 4.25
CA ILE A 108 -6.35 -4.46 5.47
C ILE A 108 -6.27 -5.44 6.63
N PHE A 109 -5.15 -5.40 7.34
CA PHE A 109 -4.97 -6.12 8.59
C PHE A 109 -4.69 -5.12 9.71
N ASP A 110 -5.61 -5.01 10.67
CA ASP A 110 -5.36 -4.30 11.92
C ASP A 110 -5.06 -5.31 13.04
N PRO A 111 -3.84 -5.34 13.60
CA PRO A 111 -3.54 -6.19 14.74
C PRO A 111 -4.31 -5.82 16.03
N ASN A 112 -5.04 -4.70 16.04
CA ASN A 112 -5.83 -4.23 17.19
C ASN A 112 -7.35 -4.41 17.00
N ASP A 113 -7.80 -4.93 15.85
CA ASP A 113 -9.18 -5.40 15.70
C ASP A 113 -9.27 -6.78 16.37
N GLU A 114 -9.76 -6.80 17.62
CA GLU A 114 -10.17 -8.01 18.36
C GLU A 114 -11.69 -8.17 18.34
#